data_AF-A0A1W1HIF6-F1
#
_entry.id   AF-A0A1W1HIF6-F1
#
_cell.length_a   1.000
_cell.length_b   1.000
_cell.length_c   1.000
_cell.angle_alpha   90.00
_cell.angle_beta   90.00
_cell.angle_gamma   90.00
#
_symmetry.space_group_name_H-M   'P 1'
#
loop_
_entity.id
_entity.type
_entity.pdbx_description
1 polymer ?
#
loop_
_entity_poly.entity_id
_entity_poly.type
_entity_poly.pdbx_seq_one_letter_code
_entity_poly.pdbx_strand_id
1 'polypeptide(L)'
;MIVIFTVKFLFNDKNEQEKQIANRQLNDMIHYAESFSCRRIPLLKYFGENYPMQHCNMCDICIESKEKKNRKKIDISIAAQKFLSCVKRTGEMFGQAHIIRVLHGSRDKKILKFSHDSLSTYGIGKEYSRKQWHYMSRIFLQMELMTKDTEYGSLKLTPKAWSVFKGEEKVFADAESLGNEARDSRNIYQKSSISSQPADYDATLFELLRKKRKELADDMGVPPYVIFSDKTLTELATWRPHSREGFLTIHGIGETKLEKFGNTVLQIIIDYCKINGLKEIIQPAQERFTATQLTQPAQKRFAATQLTQPAQKRFAATQLTQPAQKRFTSSESGFPSTFGGSIKPKRHTIVGEAYNNGKSIHYLMEEYNVKQQTILNHLYKYRQEGNKILNRKDLISLSNISSAKQEEVFNQFKTLGTEMLSPVFEALDKEVPYEELHILRLCIEPGDCLEQT
;
A
#
# COMPACT_ATOMS: atom_id res chain seq x y z
N MET A 1 -0.63 7.79 7.64
CA MET A 1 -1.97 8.33 7.97
C MET A 1 -3.02 7.23 8.10
N ILE A 2 -3.29 6.42 7.05
CA ILE A 2 -4.32 5.35 7.10
C ILE A 2 -4.26 4.51 8.39
N VAL A 3 -3.09 3.93 8.71
CA VAL A 3 -2.91 3.11 9.93
C VAL A 3 -3.23 3.85 11.23
N ILE A 4 -2.84 5.12 11.37
CA ILE A 4 -3.12 5.93 12.58
C ILE A 4 -4.61 6.21 12.70
N PHE A 5 -5.30 6.45 11.58
CA PHE A 5 -6.75 6.63 11.57
C PHE A 5 -7.48 5.34 11.97
N THR A 6 -7.07 4.19 11.42
CA THR A 6 -7.60 2.88 11.81
C THR A 6 -7.38 2.59 13.30
N VAL A 7 -6.19 2.88 13.85
CA VAL A 7 -5.93 2.68 15.29
C VAL A 7 -6.76 3.63 16.15
N LYS A 8 -6.93 4.91 15.77
CA LYS A 8 -7.83 5.82 16.49
C LYS A 8 -9.31 5.42 16.41
N PHE A 9 -9.74 4.79 15.31
CA PHE A 9 -11.10 4.26 15.18
C PHE A 9 -11.38 3.14 16.21
N LEU A 10 -10.41 2.26 16.45
CA LEU A 10 -10.48 1.21 17.49
C LEU A 10 -10.55 1.76 18.93
N PHE A 11 -10.40 3.09 19.13
CA PHE A 11 -10.58 3.72 20.44
C PHE A 11 -12.02 4.20 20.66
N ASN A 12 -12.93 4.07 19.69
CA ASN A 12 -14.31 4.53 19.85
C ASN A 12 -15.14 3.66 20.78
N ASP A 13 -14.83 2.36 20.88
CA ASP A 13 -15.52 1.41 21.76
C ASP A 13 -15.04 1.46 23.22
N LYS A 14 -14.15 2.42 23.55
CA LYS A 14 -13.56 2.59 24.89
C LYS A 14 -14.24 3.69 25.69
N ASN A 15 -14.30 3.51 27.01
CA ASN A 15 -14.68 4.58 27.93
C ASN A 15 -13.66 5.75 27.86
N GLU A 16 -14.08 6.93 28.32
CA GLU A 16 -13.32 8.17 28.12
C GLU A 16 -11.92 8.15 28.77
N GLN A 17 -11.77 7.53 29.94
CA GLN A 17 -10.46 7.41 30.60
C GLN A 17 -9.51 6.49 29.81
N GLU A 18 -9.98 5.33 29.37
CA GLU A 18 -9.21 4.44 28.51
C GLU A 18 -8.88 5.08 27.17
N LYS A 19 -9.80 5.86 26.60
CA LYS A 19 -9.63 6.58 25.33
C LYS A 19 -8.52 7.62 25.44
N GLN A 20 -8.42 8.32 26.57
CA GLN A 20 -7.32 9.26 26.87
C GLN A 20 -5.98 8.53 27.05
N ILE A 21 -5.95 7.40 27.77
CA ILE A 21 -4.73 6.57 27.94
C ILE A 21 -4.25 6.01 26.59
N ALA A 22 -5.15 5.46 25.79
CA ALA A 22 -4.83 4.89 24.48
C ALA A 22 -4.33 5.95 23.48
N ASN A 23 -4.92 7.15 23.48
CA ASN A 23 -4.41 8.27 22.67
C ASN A 23 -3.01 8.73 23.15
N ARG A 24 -2.74 8.74 24.46
CA ARG A 24 -1.40 9.04 25.00
C ARG A 24 -0.36 8.04 24.51
N GLN A 25 -0.62 6.74 24.70
CA GLN A 25 0.26 5.65 24.26
C GLN A 25 0.49 5.65 22.73
N LEU A 26 -0.55 5.94 21.94
CA LEU A 26 -0.42 6.09 20.49
C LEU A 26 0.47 7.28 20.13
N ASN A 27 0.30 8.42 20.80
CA ASN A 27 1.14 9.60 20.59
C ASN A 27 2.59 9.32 21.00
N ASP A 28 2.85 8.63 22.11
CA ASP A 28 4.19 8.22 22.53
C ASP A 28 4.88 7.33 21.48
N MET A 29 4.14 6.37 20.90
CA MET A 29 4.64 5.53 19.79
C MET A 29 4.89 6.34 18.52
N ILE A 30 4.03 7.30 18.17
CA ILE A 30 4.24 8.22 17.04
C ILE A 30 5.49 9.08 17.29
N HIS A 31 5.67 9.63 18.49
CA HIS A 31 6.85 10.40 18.85
C HIS A 31 8.13 9.55 18.81
N TYR A 32 8.09 8.28 19.25
CA TYR A 32 9.21 7.35 19.11
C TYR A 32 9.55 7.05 17.64
N ALA A 33 8.55 6.84 16.79
CA ALA A 33 8.73 6.56 15.37
C ALA A 33 9.21 7.78 14.56
N GLU A 34 8.67 8.97 14.85
CA GLU A 34 9.01 10.25 14.21
C GLU A 34 10.24 10.95 14.83
N SER A 35 10.84 10.43 15.91
CA SER A 35 12.00 11.04 16.58
C SER A 35 13.25 11.11 15.69
N PHE A 36 14.01 12.19 15.83
CA PHE A 36 15.34 12.38 15.24
C PHE A 36 16.49 12.24 16.26
N SER A 37 16.18 11.96 17.52
CA SER A 37 17.17 11.67 18.57
C SER A 37 17.46 10.18 18.67
N CYS A 38 18.57 9.81 19.31
CA CYS A 38 18.95 8.42 19.56
C CYS A 38 17.79 7.61 20.15
N ARG A 39 17.27 6.59 19.43
CA ARG A 39 16.07 5.81 19.82
C ARG A 39 16.11 5.26 21.25
N ARG A 40 17.30 4.94 21.76
CA ARG A 40 17.50 4.45 23.14
C ARG A 40 17.04 5.45 24.21
N ILE A 41 17.09 6.76 23.95
CA ILE A 41 16.71 7.81 24.92
C ILE A 41 15.20 7.81 25.19
N PRO A 42 14.30 8.04 24.21
CA PRO A 42 12.86 8.02 24.46
C PRO A 42 12.36 6.63 24.90
N LEU A 43 12.98 5.54 24.43
CA LEU A 43 12.62 4.18 24.83
C LEU A 43 12.85 3.94 26.33
N LEU A 44 14.05 4.27 26.83
CA LEU A 44 14.35 4.11 28.26
C LEU A 44 13.51 5.08 29.12
N LYS A 45 13.35 6.33 28.66
CA LYS A 45 12.53 7.34 29.34
C LYS A 45 11.07 6.89 29.50
N TYR A 46 10.50 6.19 28.52
CA TYR A 46 9.14 5.66 28.58
C TYR A 46 8.95 4.64 29.73
N PHE A 47 9.99 3.88 30.06
CA PHE A 47 10.01 2.93 31.19
C PHE A 47 10.57 3.52 32.50
N GLY A 48 10.78 4.84 32.56
CA GLY A 48 11.31 5.53 33.75
C GLY A 48 12.83 5.51 33.91
N GLU A 49 13.57 4.98 32.94
CA GLU A 49 15.03 4.94 32.95
C GLU A 49 15.66 6.16 32.27
N ASN A 50 16.76 6.69 32.83
CA ASN A 50 17.53 7.78 32.25
C ASN A 50 18.78 7.26 31.53
N TYR A 51 18.97 7.64 30.27
CA TYR A 51 20.19 7.33 29.52
C TYR A 51 21.16 8.52 29.54
N PRO A 52 22.36 8.40 30.14
CA PRO A 52 23.27 9.54 30.35
C PRO A 52 24.01 9.97 29.08
N MET A 53 24.00 9.17 28.00
CA MET A 53 24.69 9.48 26.76
C MET A 53 23.73 10.02 25.70
N GLN A 54 24.18 11.00 24.92
CA GLN A 54 23.38 11.56 23.81
C GLN A 54 23.20 10.59 22.62
N HIS A 55 24.08 9.58 22.49
CA HIS A 55 24.12 8.67 21.35
C HIS A 55 24.46 7.25 21.80
N CYS A 56 23.61 6.26 21.47
CA CYS A 56 23.89 4.85 21.77
C CYS A 56 24.79 4.16 20.74
N ASN A 57 25.11 4.83 19.63
CA ASN A 57 25.97 4.35 18.54
C ASN A 57 25.52 3.06 17.81
N MET A 58 24.36 2.48 18.16
CA MET A 58 23.86 1.20 17.61
C MET A 58 22.42 1.23 17.07
N CYS A 59 21.64 2.30 17.29
CA CYS A 59 20.35 2.45 16.59
C CYS A 59 20.56 3.05 15.19
N ASP A 60 19.63 2.79 14.28
CA ASP A 60 19.52 3.38 12.95
C ASP A 60 19.84 4.87 12.92
N ILE A 61 19.25 5.68 13.81
CA ILE A 61 19.49 7.13 13.89
C ILE A 61 20.96 7.46 14.24
N CYS A 62 21.59 6.69 15.13
CA CYS A 62 23.00 6.90 15.49
C CYS A 62 23.98 6.35 14.45
N ILE A 63 23.60 5.30 13.71
CA ILE A 63 24.41 4.73 12.63
C ILE A 63 24.38 5.68 11.44
N GLU A 64 23.17 6.09 11.01
CA GLU A 64 22.98 7.03 9.92
C GLU A 64 23.59 8.40 10.25
N SER A 65 23.61 8.84 11.51
CA SER A 65 24.28 10.10 11.89
C SER A 65 25.81 10.05 11.77
N LYS A 66 26.45 8.88 12.01
CA LYS A 66 27.89 8.69 11.73
C LYS A 66 28.17 8.81 10.23
N GLU A 67 27.35 8.18 9.40
CA GLU A 67 27.45 8.29 7.93
C GLU A 67 27.13 9.70 7.40
N LYS A 68 26.26 10.45 8.09
CA LYS A 68 25.90 11.84 7.77
C LYS A 68 26.95 12.86 8.18
N LYS A 69 27.75 12.61 9.23
CA LYS A 69 28.80 13.54 9.69
C LYS A 69 29.79 13.94 8.58
N ASN A 70 30.04 13.06 7.62
CA ASN A 70 30.97 13.29 6.51
C ASN A 70 30.31 13.90 5.25
N ARG A 71 29.00 14.20 5.28
CA ARG A 71 28.27 14.69 4.11
C ARG A 71 28.37 16.21 3.98
N LYS A 72 28.49 16.69 2.73
CA LYS A 72 28.49 18.12 2.41
C LYS A 72 27.15 18.73 2.84
N LYS A 73 27.20 19.74 3.71
CA LYS A 73 26.03 20.54 4.09
C LYS A 73 25.82 21.71 3.12
N ILE A 74 24.58 22.12 2.95
CA ILE A 74 24.18 23.33 2.23
C ILE A 74 23.28 24.21 3.10
N ASP A 75 23.47 25.53 2.99
CA ASP A 75 22.62 26.54 3.64
C ASP A 75 21.24 26.54 2.95
N ILE A 76 20.19 26.28 3.74
CA ILE A 76 18.79 26.29 3.32
C ILE A 76 17.96 27.33 4.08
N SER A 77 18.60 28.35 4.67
CA SER A 77 17.94 29.38 5.49
C SER A 77 16.83 30.09 4.73
N ILE A 78 17.00 30.36 3.43
CA ILE A 78 15.94 30.93 2.58
C ILE A 78 14.74 29.97 2.47
N ALA A 79 14.98 28.66 2.33
CA ALA A 79 13.91 27.67 2.29
C ALA A 79 13.18 27.59 3.65
N ALA A 80 13.92 27.66 4.76
CA ALA A 80 13.34 27.75 6.10
C ALA A 80 12.47 29.00 6.26
N GLN A 81 12.98 30.19 5.90
CA GLN A 81 12.23 31.44 5.92
C GLN A 81 10.94 31.37 5.09
N LYS A 82 10.98 30.80 3.87
CA LYS A 82 9.78 30.57 3.03
C LYS A 82 8.77 29.66 3.73
N PHE A 83 9.23 28.54 4.29
CA PHE A 83 8.35 27.56 4.93
C PHE A 83 7.70 28.11 6.21
N LEU A 84 8.50 28.67 7.12
CA LEU A 84 8.02 29.26 8.38
C LEU A 84 7.12 30.47 8.10
N SER A 85 7.42 31.28 7.08
CA SER A 85 6.54 32.36 6.62
C SER A 85 5.18 31.85 6.16
N CYS A 86 5.14 30.70 5.49
CA CYS A 86 3.90 30.07 5.05
C CYS A 86 3.12 29.46 6.22
N VAL A 87 3.79 28.83 7.18
CA VAL A 87 3.18 28.37 8.44
C VAL A 87 2.48 29.55 9.13
N LYS A 88 3.16 30.70 9.29
CA LYS A 88 2.57 31.87 9.94
C LYS A 88 1.41 32.50 9.15
N ARG A 89 1.55 32.64 7.82
CA ARG A 89 0.51 33.23 6.95
C ARG A 89 -0.74 32.36 6.80
N THR A 90 -0.63 31.05 7.02
CA THR A 90 -1.78 30.12 7.09
C THR A 90 -2.36 30.00 8.51
N GLY A 91 -2.03 30.93 9.42
CA GLY A 91 -2.60 31.01 10.76
C GLY A 91 -2.16 29.90 11.72
N GLU A 92 -1.13 29.12 11.40
CA GLU A 92 -0.61 28.04 12.27
C GLU A 92 -1.64 26.91 12.54
N MET A 93 -2.68 26.82 11.68
CA MET A 93 -3.77 25.84 11.77
C MET A 93 -3.57 24.59 10.91
N PHE A 94 -2.48 24.49 10.14
CA PHE A 94 -2.32 23.47 9.10
C PHE A 94 -1.03 22.65 9.24
N GLY A 95 -1.13 21.35 8.97
CA GLY A 95 0.00 20.42 8.96
C GLY A 95 0.85 20.51 7.68
N GLN A 96 2.07 19.96 7.76
CA GLN A 96 3.12 19.96 6.71
C GLN A 96 2.59 19.83 5.28
N ALA A 97 1.77 18.81 4.99
CA ALA A 97 1.30 18.51 3.64
C ALA A 97 0.47 19.66 3.01
N HIS A 98 -0.21 20.48 3.82
CA HIS A 98 -0.93 21.64 3.31
C HIS A 98 0.02 22.82 3.05
N ILE A 99 0.95 23.11 3.97
CA ILE A 99 1.99 24.14 3.78
C ILE A 99 2.79 23.89 2.49
N ILE A 100 3.18 22.64 2.26
CA ILE A 100 3.92 22.24 1.05
C ILE A 100 3.11 22.45 -0.23
N ARG A 101 1.79 22.21 -0.20
CA ARG A 101 0.92 22.49 -1.36
C ARG A 101 0.76 23.99 -1.63
N VAL A 102 0.67 24.82 -0.59
CA VAL A 102 0.64 26.29 -0.74
C VAL A 102 1.96 26.78 -1.36
N LEU A 103 3.10 26.36 -0.83
CA LEU A 103 4.43 26.68 -1.38
C LEU A 103 4.61 26.23 -2.84
N HIS A 104 4.00 25.11 -3.24
CA HIS A 104 4.03 24.62 -4.64
C HIS A 104 3.05 25.33 -5.57
N GLY A 105 2.08 26.08 -5.05
CA GLY A 105 1.04 26.71 -5.86
C GLY A 105 -0.04 25.73 -6.33
N SER A 106 -0.44 24.77 -5.49
CA SER A 106 -1.52 23.83 -5.83
C SER A 106 -2.89 24.51 -5.81
N ARG A 107 -3.80 24.07 -6.69
CA ARG A 107 -5.19 24.53 -6.79
C ARG A 107 -6.18 23.56 -6.11
N ASP A 108 -5.73 22.80 -5.11
CA ASP A 108 -6.59 21.85 -4.39
C ASP A 108 -7.79 22.58 -3.76
N LYS A 109 -8.97 21.94 -3.71
CA LYS A 109 -10.20 22.51 -3.13
C LYS A 109 -9.99 23.14 -1.74
N LYS A 110 -9.13 22.54 -0.91
CA LYS A 110 -8.81 23.06 0.44
C LYS A 110 -7.89 24.29 0.44
N ILE A 111 -7.12 24.57 -0.61
CA ILE A 111 -6.36 25.83 -0.70
C ILE A 111 -7.32 26.97 -1.04
N LEU A 112 -8.14 26.80 -2.07
CA LEU A 112 -9.13 27.78 -2.52
C LEU A 112 -10.16 28.08 -1.41
N LYS A 113 -10.64 27.06 -0.68
CA LYS A 113 -11.58 27.24 0.44
C LYS A 113 -11.05 28.15 1.56
N PHE A 114 -9.73 28.20 1.77
CA PHE A 114 -9.10 29.05 2.78
C PHE A 114 -8.40 30.27 2.15
N SER A 115 -8.65 30.56 0.87
CA SER A 115 -8.06 31.66 0.09
C SER A 115 -6.52 31.68 0.11
N HIS A 116 -5.87 30.53 0.34
CA HIS A 116 -4.42 30.43 0.50
C HIS A 116 -3.64 30.62 -0.81
N ASP A 117 -4.34 30.63 -1.93
CA ASP A 117 -3.85 31.02 -3.26
C ASP A 117 -3.59 32.53 -3.40
N SER A 118 -4.18 33.36 -2.54
CA SER A 118 -3.91 34.81 -2.48
C SER A 118 -2.69 35.19 -1.63
N LEU A 119 -2.10 34.25 -0.89
CA LEU A 119 -1.01 34.54 0.04
C LEU A 119 0.30 34.85 -0.70
N SER A 120 1.10 35.78 -0.16
CA SER A 120 2.45 36.07 -0.67
C SER A 120 3.44 34.89 -0.58
N THR A 121 3.07 33.80 0.08
CA THR A 121 3.81 32.52 0.12
C THR A 121 3.25 31.45 -0.83
N TYR A 122 2.24 31.77 -1.64
CA TYR A 122 1.69 30.86 -2.62
C TYR A 122 2.63 30.69 -3.82
N GLY A 123 2.99 29.45 -4.15
CA GLY A 123 3.81 29.13 -5.32
C GLY A 123 5.28 29.58 -5.25
N ILE A 124 5.76 30.16 -4.14
CA ILE A 124 7.12 30.68 -4.01
C ILE A 124 8.18 29.61 -3.73
N GLY A 125 7.80 28.35 -3.54
CA GLY A 125 8.66 27.23 -3.17
C GLY A 125 8.80 26.16 -4.25
N LYS A 126 8.63 26.52 -5.53
CA LYS A 126 8.67 25.57 -6.66
C LYS A 126 10.08 25.05 -6.96
N GLU A 127 11.13 25.70 -6.45
CA GLU A 127 12.52 25.29 -6.62
C GLU A 127 12.88 24.01 -5.87
N TYR A 128 12.05 23.61 -4.90
CA TYR A 128 12.15 22.30 -4.24
C TYR A 128 10.91 21.45 -4.49
N SER A 129 11.11 20.15 -4.64
CA SER A 129 10.05 19.16 -4.74
C SER A 129 9.37 18.91 -3.39
N ARG A 130 8.20 18.28 -3.43
CA ARG A 130 7.43 17.94 -2.23
C ARG A 130 8.22 17.03 -1.27
N LYS A 131 9.08 16.15 -1.81
CA LYS A 131 9.93 15.23 -1.02
C LYS A 131 11.04 16.00 -0.30
N GLN A 132 11.71 16.92 -1.00
CA GLN A 132 12.71 17.82 -0.42
C GLN A 132 12.08 18.72 0.66
N TRP A 133 10.91 19.32 0.39
CA TRP A 133 10.18 20.09 1.40
C TRP A 133 9.79 19.27 2.63
N HIS A 134 9.32 18.02 2.46
CA HIS A 134 9.05 17.14 3.61
C HIS A 134 10.32 16.85 4.43
N TYR A 135 11.46 16.60 3.77
CA TYR A 135 12.74 16.42 4.46
C TYR A 135 13.16 17.70 5.23
N MET A 136 13.11 18.87 4.59
CA MET A 136 13.42 20.14 5.27
C MET A 136 12.48 20.45 6.43
N SER A 137 11.17 20.16 6.30
CA SER A 137 10.20 20.35 7.39
C SER A 137 10.51 19.52 8.65
N ARG A 138 11.22 18.38 8.50
CA ARG A 138 11.71 17.57 9.62
C ARG A 138 12.92 18.21 10.31
N ILE A 139 13.86 18.77 9.54
CA ILE A 139 14.99 19.53 10.08
C ILE A 139 14.47 20.71 10.91
N PHE A 140 13.46 21.44 10.41
CA PHE A 140 12.89 22.59 11.11
C PHE A 140 12.17 22.20 12.42
N LEU A 141 11.53 21.03 12.46
CA LEU A 141 10.99 20.45 13.70
C LEU A 141 12.12 20.01 14.67
N GLN A 142 13.18 19.38 14.16
CA GLN A 142 14.33 18.92 14.95
C GLN A 142 15.14 20.08 15.54
N MET A 143 15.22 21.22 14.85
CA MET A 143 15.79 22.47 15.36
C MET A 143 14.83 23.25 16.27
N GLU A 144 13.64 22.71 16.54
CA GLU A 144 12.59 23.32 17.36
C GLU A 144 12.16 24.70 16.85
N LEU A 145 12.29 24.99 15.54
CA LEU A 145 11.80 26.24 14.92
C LEU A 145 10.26 26.27 14.85
N MET A 146 9.66 25.08 14.84
CA MET A 146 8.23 24.86 14.96
C MET A 146 7.96 23.56 15.72
N THR A 147 6.74 23.42 16.22
CA THR A 147 6.21 22.20 16.85
C THR A 147 4.96 21.74 16.09
N LYS A 148 4.52 20.52 16.42
CA LYS A 148 3.31 19.89 15.86
C LYS A 148 2.28 19.77 16.99
N ASP A 149 1.10 20.31 16.75
CA ASP A 149 -0.02 20.27 17.68
C ASP A 149 -0.48 18.82 17.94
N THR A 150 -0.78 18.50 19.20
CA THR A 150 -1.10 17.13 19.64
C THR A 150 -2.52 16.67 19.30
N GLU A 151 -3.43 17.61 19.04
CA GLU A 151 -4.84 17.32 18.77
C GLU A 151 -5.09 17.18 17.26
N TYR A 152 -4.70 18.21 16.50
CA TYR A 152 -4.98 18.31 15.05
C TYR A 152 -3.75 18.16 14.15
N GLY A 153 -2.53 18.10 14.70
CA GLY A 153 -1.30 17.98 13.92
C GLY A 153 -0.95 19.22 13.08
N SER A 154 -1.48 20.39 13.45
CA SER A 154 -1.09 21.68 12.87
C SER A 154 0.34 22.05 13.24
N LEU A 155 0.97 22.92 12.45
CA LEU A 155 2.32 23.43 12.72
C LEU A 155 2.23 24.79 13.40
N LYS A 156 2.87 24.93 14.56
CA LYS A 156 2.97 26.17 15.34
C LYS A 156 4.43 26.60 15.42
N LEU A 157 4.74 27.88 15.20
CA LEU A 157 6.10 28.40 15.33
C LEU A 157 6.51 28.51 16.80
N THR A 158 7.80 28.37 17.08
CA THR A 158 8.37 28.66 18.38
C THR A 158 9.08 30.03 18.37
N PRO A 159 9.49 30.58 19.52
CA PRO A 159 10.35 31.77 19.55
C PRO A 159 11.65 31.62 18.75
N LYS A 160 12.19 30.40 18.58
CA LYS A 160 13.39 30.14 17.77
C LYS A 160 13.19 30.40 16.27
N ALA A 161 11.95 30.44 15.76
CA ALA A 161 11.72 30.82 14.36
C ALA A 161 12.25 32.24 14.04
N TRP A 162 12.29 33.14 15.04
CA TRP A 162 12.63 34.55 14.83
C TRP A 162 14.12 34.78 14.54
N SER A 163 15.05 34.00 15.08
CA SER A 163 16.48 34.08 14.75
C SER A 163 16.70 33.76 13.26
N VAL A 164 16.01 32.74 12.75
CA VAL A 164 16.04 32.35 11.33
C VAL A 164 15.37 33.39 10.44
N PHE A 165 14.25 34.00 10.86
CA PHE A 165 13.62 35.10 10.10
C PHE A 165 14.51 36.33 9.99
N LYS A 166 15.25 36.69 11.04
CA LYS A 166 16.21 37.80 11.01
C LYS A 166 17.54 37.45 10.31
N GLY A 167 17.79 36.17 10.03
CA GLY A 167 19.06 35.68 9.48
C GLY A 167 20.20 35.57 10.50
N GLU A 168 19.91 35.74 11.79
CA GLU A 168 20.83 35.55 12.92
C GLU A 168 21.23 34.06 13.04
N GLU A 169 20.30 33.14 12.75
CA GLU A 169 20.53 31.69 12.79
C GLU A 169 20.45 31.07 11.39
N LYS A 170 21.45 30.26 11.05
CA LYS A 170 21.57 29.58 9.76
C LYS A 170 21.08 28.14 9.83
N VAL A 171 20.24 27.75 8.86
CA VAL A 171 19.67 26.41 8.76
C VAL A 171 20.40 25.63 7.67
N PHE A 172 20.87 24.42 7.99
CA PHE A 172 21.66 23.58 7.08
C PHE A 172 21.01 22.21 6.85
N ALA A 173 21.22 21.66 5.66
CA ALA A 173 20.76 20.33 5.28
C ALA A 173 21.82 19.54 4.50
N ASP A 174 21.70 18.21 4.47
CA ASP A 174 22.63 17.35 3.73
C ASP A 174 22.38 17.50 2.22
N ALA A 175 23.42 17.85 1.45
CA ALA A 175 23.30 18.11 0.01
C ALA A 175 22.77 16.88 -0.77
N GLU A 176 23.18 15.67 -0.37
CA GLU A 176 22.74 14.42 -0.98
C GLU A 176 21.24 14.13 -0.74
N SER A 177 20.73 14.48 0.44
CA SER A 177 19.30 14.36 0.78
C SER A 177 18.43 15.34 -0.01
N LEU A 178 19.03 16.41 -0.54
CA LEU A 178 18.38 17.40 -1.40
C LEU A 178 18.68 17.23 -2.90
N GLY A 179 19.75 16.52 -3.31
CA GLY A 179 20.16 16.45 -4.72
C GLY A 179 19.45 15.42 -5.60
N ASN A 180 18.58 14.57 -5.05
CA ASN A 180 18.05 13.38 -5.75
C ASN A 180 16.64 13.58 -6.33
N GLU A 181 16.55 14.32 -7.44
CA GLU A 181 15.38 14.31 -8.35
C GLU A 181 15.73 13.52 -9.63
N ALA A 182 16.80 13.92 -10.34
CA ALA A 182 17.24 13.33 -11.60
C ALA A 182 17.76 11.87 -11.49
N ARG A 183 18.01 11.39 -10.27
CA ARG A 183 18.30 9.98 -9.97
C ARG A 183 17.07 9.20 -9.54
N ASP A 184 16.05 9.82 -8.96
CA ASP A 184 14.96 9.12 -8.26
C ASP A 184 14.01 8.38 -9.23
N SER A 185 13.85 8.88 -10.46
CA SER A 185 13.17 8.15 -11.55
C SER A 185 13.87 6.84 -11.96
N ARG A 186 15.14 6.65 -11.59
CA ARG A 186 15.88 5.37 -11.67
C ARG A 186 16.06 4.69 -10.29
N ASN A 187 16.02 5.43 -9.18
CA ASN A 187 16.40 4.96 -7.85
C ASN A 187 15.20 4.58 -6.94
N ILE A 188 13.96 4.93 -7.31
CA ILE A 188 12.74 4.38 -6.69
C ILE A 188 12.72 2.83 -6.74
N TYR A 189 13.42 2.22 -7.71
CA TYR A 189 13.59 0.76 -7.79
C TYR A 189 14.69 0.21 -6.87
N GLN A 190 15.69 1.00 -6.45
CA GLN A 190 16.83 0.50 -5.68
C GLN A 190 16.74 0.70 -4.16
N LYS A 191 15.85 1.57 -3.64
CA LYS A 191 15.77 1.79 -2.18
C LYS A 191 14.91 0.78 -1.39
N SER A 192 14.55 -0.36 -1.99
CA SER A 192 14.06 -1.55 -1.25
C SER A 192 15.21 -2.43 -0.72
N SER A 193 16.44 -2.27 -1.22
CA SER A 193 17.63 -2.92 -0.64
C SER A 193 18.27 -2.01 0.40
N ILE A 194 17.82 -2.12 1.65
CA ILE A 194 18.60 -2.08 2.90
C ILE A 194 17.64 -2.56 4.03
N SER A 195 17.45 -3.88 4.05
CA SER A 195 17.17 -4.61 5.28
C SER A 195 18.20 -5.73 5.36
N SER A 196 19.03 -5.69 6.38
CA SER A 196 20.09 -6.66 6.72
C SER A 196 19.76 -8.11 6.35
N GLN A 197 20.34 -8.61 5.24
CA GLN A 197 20.56 -10.02 4.86
C GLN A 197 21.47 -10.06 3.59
N PRO A 198 22.09 -11.21 3.23
CA PRO A 198 23.41 -11.22 2.57
C PRO A 198 23.44 -10.74 1.11
N ALA A 199 24.63 -10.25 0.73
CA ALA A 199 24.90 -9.51 -0.50
C ALA A 199 25.16 -10.39 -1.75
N ASP A 200 24.44 -11.52 -1.89
CA ASP A 200 24.68 -12.48 -2.98
C ASP A 200 23.36 -12.97 -3.62
N TYR A 201 22.78 -12.11 -4.45
CA TYR A 201 21.64 -12.43 -5.33
C TYR A 201 21.80 -11.68 -6.65
N ASP A 202 21.37 -12.30 -7.76
CA ASP A 202 21.46 -11.65 -9.07
C ASP A 202 20.42 -10.52 -9.18
N ALA A 203 20.90 -9.27 -9.15
CA ALA A 203 20.05 -8.08 -9.20
C ALA A 203 19.29 -7.93 -10.53
N THR A 204 19.81 -8.45 -11.63
CA THR A 204 19.17 -8.39 -12.95
C THR A 204 18.05 -9.43 -13.04
N LEU A 205 18.29 -10.65 -12.58
CA LEU A 205 17.25 -11.67 -12.42
C LEU A 205 16.17 -11.22 -11.44
N PHE A 206 16.55 -10.60 -10.31
CA PHE A 206 15.59 -10.04 -9.36
C PHE A 206 14.64 -9.02 -10.02
N GLU A 207 15.16 -8.09 -10.82
CA GLU A 207 14.31 -7.10 -11.52
C GLU A 207 13.44 -7.73 -12.63
N LEU A 208 13.92 -8.75 -13.34
CA LEU A 208 13.10 -9.54 -14.27
C LEU A 208 11.93 -10.23 -13.55
N LEU A 209 12.23 -10.89 -12.42
CA LEU A 209 11.24 -11.53 -11.56
C LEU A 209 10.26 -10.51 -10.94
N ARG A 210 10.74 -9.35 -10.53
CA ARG A 210 9.94 -8.25 -9.97
C ARG A 210 8.98 -7.68 -11.01
N LYS A 211 9.44 -7.48 -12.25
CA LYS A 211 8.60 -7.07 -13.37
C LYS A 211 7.53 -8.12 -13.65
N LYS A 212 7.89 -9.41 -13.76
CA LYS A 212 6.90 -10.47 -14.00
C LYS A 212 5.89 -10.61 -12.85
N ARG A 213 6.34 -10.49 -11.59
CA ARG A 213 5.45 -10.44 -10.44
C ARG A 213 4.44 -9.30 -10.53
N LYS A 214 4.87 -8.11 -10.98
CA LYS A 214 3.97 -6.99 -11.21
C LYS A 214 2.96 -7.31 -12.31
N GLU A 215 3.39 -7.83 -13.46
CA GLU A 215 2.48 -8.25 -14.54
C GLU A 215 1.42 -9.24 -14.03
N LEU A 216 1.84 -10.32 -13.37
CA LEU A 216 0.93 -11.32 -12.78
C LEU A 216 -0.05 -10.73 -11.74
N ALA A 217 0.38 -9.72 -11.00
CA ALA A 217 -0.43 -9.07 -9.98
C ALA A 217 -1.44 -8.07 -10.57
N ASP A 218 -1.02 -7.30 -11.58
CA ASP A 218 -1.86 -6.39 -12.36
C ASP A 218 -2.93 -7.20 -13.13
N ASP A 219 -2.54 -8.35 -13.72
CA ASP A 219 -3.46 -9.29 -14.38
C ASP A 219 -4.53 -9.84 -13.42
N MET A 220 -4.13 -10.24 -12.21
CA MET A 220 -5.05 -10.78 -11.18
C MET A 220 -5.78 -9.69 -10.36
N GLY A 221 -5.49 -8.40 -10.59
CA GLY A 221 -6.05 -7.29 -9.84
C GLY A 221 -5.69 -7.27 -8.34
N VAL A 222 -4.54 -7.82 -7.95
CA VAL A 222 -4.06 -7.90 -6.56
C VAL A 222 -2.75 -7.12 -6.36
N PRO A 223 -2.40 -6.70 -5.12
CA PRO A 223 -1.10 -6.10 -4.86
C PRO A 223 0.07 -7.07 -5.14
N PRO A 224 1.20 -6.63 -5.73
CA PRO A 224 2.30 -7.52 -6.13
C PRO A 224 2.86 -8.45 -5.05
N TYR A 225 2.89 -8.01 -3.80
CA TYR A 225 3.40 -8.83 -2.68
C TYR A 225 2.55 -10.08 -2.39
N VAL A 226 1.30 -10.14 -2.85
CA VAL A 226 0.40 -11.29 -2.70
C VAL A 226 0.88 -12.48 -3.54
N ILE A 227 1.37 -12.20 -4.76
CA ILE A 227 1.95 -13.21 -5.66
C ILE A 227 3.21 -13.79 -5.01
N PHE A 228 4.23 -12.96 -4.77
CA PHE A 228 5.46 -13.32 -4.05
C PHE A 228 5.96 -12.15 -3.19
N SER A 229 6.50 -12.46 -2.01
CA SER A 229 7.18 -11.44 -1.19
C SER A 229 8.50 -11.01 -1.83
N ASP A 230 9.04 -9.84 -1.48
CA ASP A 230 10.38 -9.42 -1.95
C ASP A 230 11.45 -10.44 -1.51
N LYS A 231 11.37 -10.97 -0.27
CA LYS A 231 12.23 -12.06 0.22
C LYS A 231 12.21 -13.29 -0.71
N THR A 232 11.02 -13.71 -1.15
CA THR A 232 10.88 -14.84 -2.09
C THR A 232 11.53 -14.55 -3.44
N LEU A 233 11.43 -13.32 -3.96
CA LEU A 233 12.12 -12.94 -5.20
C LEU A 233 13.64 -12.89 -5.03
N THR A 234 14.13 -12.41 -3.87
CA THR A 234 15.56 -12.43 -3.54
C THR A 234 16.09 -13.86 -3.49
N GLU A 235 15.40 -14.77 -2.78
CA GLU A 235 15.79 -16.18 -2.73
C GLU A 235 15.76 -16.85 -4.12
N LEU A 236 14.76 -16.56 -4.96
CA LEU A 236 14.76 -17.04 -6.36
C LEU A 236 15.96 -16.51 -7.17
N ALA A 237 16.38 -15.26 -6.94
CA ALA A 237 17.53 -14.65 -7.59
C ALA A 237 18.89 -15.11 -7.04
N THR A 238 18.95 -15.61 -5.80
CA THR A 238 20.11 -16.30 -5.22
C THR A 238 20.22 -17.73 -5.73
N TRP A 239 19.18 -18.55 -5.51
CA TRP A 239 19.24 -20.00 -5.71
C TRP A 239 19.03 -20.43 -7.17
N ARG A 240 18.28 -19.63 -7.96
CA ARG A 240 18.06 -19.85 -9.40
C ARG A 240 17.57 -21.28 -9.72
N PRO A 241 16.48 -21.78 -9.10
CA PRO A 241 15.98 -23.13 -9.33
C PRO A 241 15.58 -23.33 -10.80
N HIS A 242 15.94 -24.50 -11.36
CA HIS A 242 15.54 -24.97 -12.69
C HIS A 242 14.51 -26.12 -12.62
N SER A 243 14.24 -26.63 -11.42
CA SER A 243 13.33 -27.74 -11.14
C SER A 243 12.10 -27.29 -10.34
N ARG A 244 10.98 -28.04 -10.43
CA ARG A 244 9.78 -27.76 -9.61
C ARG A 244 10.05 -28.04 -8.13
N GLU A 245 10.91 -29.02 -7.88
CA GLU A 245 11.42 -29.46 -6.59
C GLU A 245 12.25 -28.35 -5.95
N GLY A 246 13.23 -27.79 -6.66
CA GLY A 246 14.01 -26.62 -6.22
C GLY A 246 13.17 -25.35 -6.06
N PHE A 247 12.07 -25.20 -6.80
CA PHE A 247 11.13 -24.09 -6.59
C PHE A 247 10.36 -24.21 -5.27
N LEU A 248 10.11 -25.42 -4.76
CA LEU A 248 9.41 -25.68 -3.49
C LEU A 248 10.31 -25.56 -2.25
N THR A 249 11.63 -25.47 -2.39
CA THR A 249 12.52 -25.18 -1.24
C THR A 249 12.49 -23.72 -0.84
N ILE A 250 12.14 -22.83 -1.77
CA ILE A 250 12.16 -21.37 -1.60
C ILE A 250 11.08 -20.89 -0.61
N HIS A 251 11.48 -20.00 0.31
CA HIS A 251 10.60 -19.52 1.37
C HIS A 251 9.38 -18.75 0.83
N GLY A 252 8.20 -19.21 1.22
CA GLY A 252 6.92 -18.60 0.84
C GLY A 252 6.35 -19.11 -0.49
N ILE A 253 6.94 -20.17 -1.06
CA ILE A 253 6.40 -20.94 -2.17
C ILE A 253 5.81 -22.26 -1.64
N GLY A 254 4.49 -22.41 -1.76
CA GLY A 254 3.78 -23.67 -1.53
C GLY A 254 3.19 -24.21 -2.83
N GLU A 255 2.60 -25.40 -2.77
CA GLU A 255 2.06 -26.13 -3.94
C GLU A 255 1.13 -25.26 -4.80
N THR A 256 0.17 -24.56 -4.20
CA THR A 256 -0.75 -23.65 -4.91
C THR A 256 -0.05 -22.52 -5.68
N LYS A 257 1.14 -22.08 -5.24
CA LYS A 257 1.94 -21.07 -5.96
C LYS A 257 2.82 -21.69 -7.03
N LEU A 258 3.34 -22.89 -6.80
CA LEU A 258 4.04 -23.69 -7.83
C LEU A 258 3.09 -24.00 -9.00
N GLU A 259 1.85 -24.39 -8.71
CA GLU A 259 0.83 -24.66 -9.73
C GLU A 259 0.49 -23.42 -10.55
N LYS A 260 0.16 -22.31 -9.87
CA LYS A 260 -0.32 -21.08 -10.53
C LYS A 260 0.78 -20.27 -11.22
N PHE A 261 1.99 -20.25 -10.69
CA PHE A 261 3.06 -19.36 -11.13
C PHE A 261 4.38 -20.06 -11.45
N GLY A 262 4.58 -21.30 -10.98
CA GLY A 262 5.86 -22.01 -11.05
C GLY A 262 6.38 -22.14 -12.48
N ASN A 263 5.55 -22.59 -13.43
CA ASN A 263 5.96 -22.72 -14.83
C ASN A 263 6.45 -21.39 -15.42
N THR A 264 5.68 -20.31 -15.24
CA THR A 264 5.98 -18.96 -15.75
C THR A 264 7.26 -18.39 -15.15
N VAL A 265 7.51 -18.62 -13.87
CA VAL A 265 8.66 -18.09 -13.14
C VAL A 265 9.92 -18.92 -13.38
N LEU A 266 9.81 -20.25 -13.34
CA LEU A 266 10.92 -21.16 -13.66
C LEU A 266 11.44 -20.93 -15.08
N GLN A 267 10.55 -20.73 -16.06
CA GLN A 267 10.95 -20.45 -17.44
C GLN A 267 11.85 -19.22 -17.54
N ILE A 268 11.52 -18.13 -16.82
CA ILE A 268 12.33 -16.90 -16.78
C ILE A 268 13.70 -17.17 -16.16
N ILE A 269 13.76 -17.93 -15.06
CA ILE A 269 15.02 -18.27 -14.39
C ILE A 269 15.90 -19.13 -15.31
N ILE A 270 15.33 -20.17 -15.91
CA ILE A 270 16.01 -21.10 -16.83
C ILE A 270 16.55 -20.36 -18.05
N ASP A 271 15.74 -19.51 -18.70
CA ASP A 271 16.16 -18.80 -19.91
C ASP A 271 17.19 -17.73 -19.59
N TYR A 272 17.04 -17.01 -18.47
CA TYR A 272 18.06 -16.08 -17.99
C TYR A 272 19.39 -16.79 -17.68
N CYS A 273 19.35 -17.95 -17.02
CA CYS A 273 20.56 -18.71 -16.69
C CYS A 273 21.24 -19.29 -17.94
N LYS A 274 20.47 -19.76 -18.94
CA LYS A 274 21.01 -20.16 -20.25
C LYS A 274 21.72 -19.02 -20.96
N ILE A 275 21.12 -17.83 -21.00
CA ILE A 275 21.67 -16.65 -21.69
C ILE A 275 22.97 -16.17 -21.01
N ASN A 276 23.03 -16.22 -19.67
CA ASN A 276 24.16 -15.69 -18.89
C ASN A 276 25.17 -16.77 -18.44
N GLY A 277 25.03 -18.02 -18.90
CA GLY A 277 25.93 -19.14 -18.54
C GLY A 277 25.91 -19.54 -17.07
N LEU A 278 24.82 -19.24 -16.35
CA LEU A 278 24.69 -19.47 -14.91
C LEU A 278 24.17 -20.89 -14.61
N LYS A 279 24.62 -21.46 -13.49
CA LYS A 279 24.17 -22.76 -12.98
C LYS A 279 23.14 -22.59 -11.87
N GLU A 280 22.22 -23.56 -11.76
CA GLU A 280 21.33 -23.71 -10.61
C GLU A 280 22.15 -23.85 -9.32
N ILE A 281 21.71 -23.22 -8.24
CA ILE A 281 22.27 -23.39 -6.89
C ILE A 281 21.14 -23.98 -6.04
N ILE A 282 21.14 -25.30 -5.90
CA ILE A 282 20.13 -25.99 -5.09
C ILE A 282 20.32 -25.56 -3.62
N GLN A 283 19.30 -24.92 -3.05
CA GLN A 283 19.27 -24.62 -1.63
C GLN A 283 19.31 -25.94 -0.84
N PRO A 284 20.22 -26.13 0.14
CA PRO A 284 20.22 -27.33 0.96
C PRO A 284 18.85 -27.46 1.64
N ALA A 285 18.26 -28.64 1.53
CA ALA A 285 16.88 -28.87 1.95
C ALA A 285 16.69 -28.46 3.42
N GLN A 286 15.96 -27.37 3.65
CA GLN A 286 15.60 -26.97 4.99
C GLN A 286 14.66 -28.03 5.56
N GLU A 287 15.07 -28.69 6.64
CA GLU A 287 14.18 -29.52 7.44
C GLU A 287 12.99 -28.65 7.85
N ARG A 288 11.84 -28.89 7.20
CA ARG A 288 10.60 -28.22 7.56
C ARG A 288 10.23 -28.74 8.94
N PHE A 289 10.40 -27.89 9.96
CA PHE A 289 9.80 -28.11 11.28
C PHE A 289 8.30 -28.29 11.09
N THR A 290 7.85 -29.55 11.07
CA THR A 290 6.43 -29.87 11.11
C THR A 290 5.91 -29.43 12.47
N ALA A 291 4.75 -28.77 12.46
CA ALA A 291 4.06 -28.39 13.69
C ALA A 291 3.48 -29.66 14.36
N THR A 292 4.36 -30.44 15.00
CA THR A 292 4.02 -31.73 15.63
C THR A 292 4.92 -32.03 16.86
N GLN A 293 5.77 -31.08 17.28
CA GLN A 293 6.67 -31.25 18.44
C GLN A 293 6.63 -30.07 19.44
N LEU A 294 5.43 -29.63 19.83
CA LEU A 294 5.23 -28.82 21.05
C LEU A 294 4.02 -29.30 21.88
N THR A 295 3.88 -30.63 22.01
CA THR A 295 3.05 -31.26 23.05
C THR A 295 3.71 -32.54 23.56
N GLN A 296 4.79 -32.40 24.34
CA GLN A 296 5.08 -33.40 25.37
C GLN A 296 4.49 -32.90 26.70
N PRO A 297 3.61 -33.68 27.36
CA PRO A 297 2.89 -33.22 28.54
C PRO A 297 3.81 -33.19 29.77
N ALA A 298 3.69 -32.13 30.57
CA ALA A 298 4.35 -32.03 31.86
C ALA A 298 3.77 -33.06 32.86
N GLN A 299 4.31 -34.28 32.87
CA GLN A 299 3.93 -35.30 33.83
C GLN A 299 4.66 -35.13 35.17
N LYS A 300 3.98 -34.49 36.12
CA LYS A 300 3.61 -35.08 37.42
C LYS A 300 3.23 -33.99 38.45
N ARG A 301 1.95 -33.95 38.81
CA ARG A 301 1.48 -34.21 40.19
C ARG A 301 -0.06 -34.28 40.24
N PHE A 302 -0.56 -35.15 41.12
CA PHE A 302 -1.98 -35.39 41.51
C PHE A 302 -2.90 -36.17 40.54
N ALA A 303 -2.78 -37.51 40.66
CA ALA A 303 -3.83 -38.48 41.08
C ALA A 303 -5.19 -38.62 40.35
N ALA A 304 -5.56 -39.90 40.15
CA ALA A 304 -6.92 -40.49 40.09
C ALA A 304 -7.84 -40.10 38.90
N THR A 305 -8.69 -40.97 38.32
CA THR A 305 -8.85 -42.44 38.34
C THR A 305 -9.60 -42.88 37.05
N GLN A 306 -9.34 -44.12 36.61
CA GLN A 306 -9.91 -45.00 35.55
C GLN A 306 -11.27 -44.70 34.85
N LEU A 307 -11.49 -45.43 33.70
CA LEU A 307 -12.72 -45.77 32.92
C LEU A 307 -12.69 -45.23 31.44
N THR A 308 -13.13 -45.92 30.35
CA THR A 308 -13.23 -47.38 30.02
C THR A 308 -13.38 -47.64 28.50
N GLN A 309 -12.45 -48.41 27.88
CA GLN A 309 -12.61 -49.24 26.64
C GLN A 309 -13.12 -48.56 25.30
N PRO A 310 -13.45 -49.27 24.18
CA PRO A 310 -12.45 -49.48 23.10
C PRO A 310 -12.92 -49.39 21.61
N ALA A 311 -11.95 -49.42 20.68
CA ALA A 311 -12.04 -49.83 19.26
C ALA A 311 -12.85 -48.90 18.30
N GLN A 312 -12.65 -48.87 16.97
CA GLN A 312 -12.31 -49.94 16.01
C GLN A 312 -11.40 -49.53 14.82
N LYS A 313 -10.99 -50.58 14.08
CA LYS A 313 -10.21 -50.68 12.82
C LYS A 313 -11.02 -50.20 11.57
N ARG A 314 -10.51 -50.02 10.32
CA ARG A 314 -9.19 -49.86 9.64
C ARG A 314 -9.43 -49.95 8.10
N PHE A 315 -8.54 -49.42 7.25
CA PHE A 315 -8.47 -49.62 5.75
C PHE A 315 -9.59 -49.01 4.86
N ALA A 316 -9.42 -48.76 3.55
CA ALA A 316 -8.25 -48.54 2.68
C ALA A 316 -8.70 -47.87 1.34
N ALA A 317 -7.73 -47.45 0.50
CA ALA A 317 -7.95 -46.74 -0.77
C ALA A 317 -8.37 -47.64 -1.96
N THR A 318 -8.80 -47.03 -3.07
CA THR A 318 -8.43 -47.39 -4.46
C THR A 318 -8.64 -46.19 -5.40
N GLN A 319 -7.80 -46.05 -6.43
CA GLN A 319 -7.80 -44.99 -7.45
C GLN A 319 -8.71 -45.34 -8.65
N LEU A 320 -8.99 -44.37 -9.53
CA LEU A 320 -9.17 -44.61 -10.98
C LEU A 320 -8.94 -43.31 -11.79
N THR A 321 -8.71 -43.46 -13.10
CA THR A 321 -8.00 -42.51 -14.00
C THR A 321 -8.90 -41.72 -14.98
N GLN A 322 -8.29 -40.72 -15.67
CA GLN A 322 -8.89 -39.86 -16.71
C GLN A 322 -9.21 -40.61 -18.03
N PRO A 323 -9.86 -39.94 -19.02
CA PRO A 323 -9.06 -39.35 -20.12
C PRO A 323 -9.58 -38.00 -20.68
N ALA A 324 -8.83 -37.40 -21.63
CA ALA A 324 -9.03 -36.06 -22.19
C ALA A 324 -9.23 -36.02 -23.72
N GLN A 325 -9.83 -34.93 -24.24
CA GLN A 325 -9.93 -34.52 -25.67
C GLN A 325 -10.18 -32.99 -25.74
N LYS A 326 -9.94 -32.20 -26.81
CA LYS A 326 -8.98 -32.18 -27.95
C LYS A 326 -8.92 -30.73 -28.48
N ARG A 327 -7.84 -30.32 -29.17
CA ARG A 327 -7.67 -28.97 -29.79
C ARG A 327 -8.10 -28.94 -31.27
N PHE A 328 -8.39 -27.74 -31.79
CA PHE A 328 -8.48 -27.43 -33.23
C PHE A 328 -7.70 -26.13 -33.57
N THR A 329 -7.35 -25.91 -34.84
CA THR A 329 -6.32 -24.95 -35.30
C THR A 329 -6.57 -24.33 -36.68
N SER A 330 -6.31 -23.02 -36.85
CA SER A 330 -5.96 -22.24 -38.08
C SER A 330 -6.11 -20.73 -37.74
N SER A 331 -5.28 -19.71 -38.09
CA SER A 331 -4.54 -19.29 -39.31
C SER A 331 -5.48 -18.69 -40.40
N GLU A 332 -5.27 -17.52 -41.04
CA GLU A 332 -4.11 -16.62 -41.31
C GLU A 332 -4.56 -15.11 -41.43
N SER A 333 -3.77 -14.11 -40.99
CA SER A 333 -2.95 -13.11 -41.75
C SER A 333 -3.63 -11.84 -42.34
N GLY A 334 -2.94 -10.68 -42.26
CA GLY A 334 -3.31 -9.42 -42.94
C GLY A 334 -2.89 -8.11 -42.23
N PHE A 335 -2.03 -7.29 -42.87
CA PHE A 335 -1.61 -5.91 -42.50
C PHE A 335 -1.40 -5.12 -43.82
N PRO A 336 -1.57 -3.77 -43.91
CA PRO A 336 -0.66 -2.83 -43.24
C PRO A 336 -1.18 -1.41 -42.81
N SER A 337 -0.43 -0.82 -41.87
CA SER A 337 -0.15 0.61 -41.57
C SER A 337 -1.10 1.78 -41.95
N THR A 338 -1.36 2.67 -40.97
CA THR A 338 -1.05 4.12 -41.05
C THR A 338 -0.82 4.73 -39.65
N PHE A 339 -0.19 5.90 -39.58
CA PHE A 339 0.25 6.57 -38.34
C PHE A 339 -0.88 6.97 -37.39
N GLY A 340 -0.70 6.71 -36.10
CA GLY A 340 -1.50 7.26 -35.01
C GLY A 340 -0.93 6.85 -33.66
N GLY A 341 -0.53 7.80 -32.83
CA GLY A 341 -0.03 7.55 -31.48
C GLY A 341 -1.15 7.11 -30.54
N SER A 342 -1.57 5.84 -30.65
CA SER A 342 -2.69 5.30 -29.88
C SER A 342 -2.39 5.32 -28.39
N ILE A 343 -3.05 6.23 -27.68
CA ILE A 343 -3.18 6.17 -26.21
C ILE A 343 -3.89 4.85 -25.91
N LYS A 344 -3.17 3.86 -25.37
CA LYS A 344 -3.77 2.56 -25.04
C LYS A 344 -5.03 2.80 -24.18
N PRO A 345 -6.21 2.31 -24.59
CA PRO A 345 -7.44 2.55 -23.85
C PRO A 345 -7.30 2.00 -22.42
N LYS A 346 -7.81 2.75 -21.45
CA LYS A 346 -7.73 2.36 -20.03
C LYS A 346 -8.51 1.06 -19.84
N ARG A 347 -8.05 0.17 -18.95
CA ARG A 347 -8.68 -1.16 -18.73
C ARG A 347 -10.18 -1.08 -18.47
N HIS A 348 -10.65 -0.07 -17.74
CA HIS A 348 -12.08 0.13 -17.49
C HIS A 348 -12.88 0.58 -18.72
N THR A 349 -12.26 1.30 -19.66
CA THR A 349 -12.86 1.66 -20.95
C THR A 349 -13.12 0.40 -21.77
N ILE A 350 -12.10 -0.46 -21.90
CA ILE A 350 -12.21 -1.75 -22.62
C ILE A 350 -13.29 -2.65 -21.98
N VAL A 351 -13.30 -2.76 -20.64
CA VAL A 351 -14.30 -3.57 -19.92
C VAL A 351 -15.72 -3.00 -20.07
N GLY A 352 -15.89 -1.67 -20.02
CA GLY A 352 -17.18 -1.01 -20.18
C GLY A 352 -17.75 -1.14 -21.59
N GLU A 353 -16.91 -0.97 -22.61
CA GLU A 353 -17.26 -1.20 -24.01
C GLU A 353 -17.62 -2.66 -24.27
N ALA A 354 -16.82 -3.62 -23.79
CA ALA A 354 -17.09 -5.04 -23.93
C ALA A 354 -18.42 -5.45 -23.27
N TYR A 355 -18.71 -4.91 -22.08
CA TYR A 355 -19.98 -5.14 -21.38
C TYR A 355 -21.19 -4.56 -22.14
N ASN A 356 -21.08 -3.33 -22.64
CA ASN A 356 -22.12 -2.72 -23.47
C ASN A 356 -22.33 -3.48 -24.80
N ASN A 357 -21.29 -4.11 -25.33
CA ASN A 357 -21.33 -5.02 -26.48
C ASN A 357 -21.87 -6.43 -26.13
N GLY A 358 -22.52 -6.60 -24.97
CA GLY A 358 -23.22 -7.84 -24.59
C GLY A 358 -22.36 -8.92 -23.95
N LYS A 359 -21.11 -8.64 -23.56
CA LYS A 359 -20.30 -9.61 -22.78
C LYS A 359 -20.77 -9.65 -21.33
N SER A 360 -21.11 -10.85 -20.84
CA SER A 360 -21.52 -11.05 -19.45
C SER A 360 -20.38 -10.78 -18.47
N ILE A 361 -20.72 -10.46 -17.21
CA ILE A 361 -19.70 -10.26 -16.16
C ILE A 361 -18.89 -11.54 -15.92
N HIS A 362 -19.49 -12.73 -16.03
CA HIS A 362 -18.77 -14.00 -15.96
C HIS A 362 -17.70 -14.12 -17.06
N TYR A 363 -18.08 -13.85 -18.31
CA TYR A 363 -17.14 -13.84 -19.44
C TYR A 363 -15.98 -12.86 -19.19
N LEU A 364 -16.29 -11.65 -18.71
CA LEU A 364 -15.27 -10.62 -18.43
C LEU A 364 -14.35 -11.00 -17.26
N MET A 365 -14.85 -11.77 -16.28
CA MET A 365 -14.03 -12.33 -15.20
C MET A 365 -13.04 -13.38 -15.72
N GLU A 366 -13.50 -14.27 -16.61
CA GLU A 366 -12.67 -15.32 -17.21
C GLU A 366 -11.62 -14.75 -18.18
N GLU A 367 -12.07 -13.94 -19.16
CA GLU A 367 -11.23 -13.27 -20.17
C GLU A 367 -10.08 -12.48 -19.54
N TYR A 368 -10.35 -11.80 -18.43
CA TYR A 368 -9.38 -10.95 -17.75
C TYR A 368 -8.76 -11.56 -16.50
N ASN A 369 -9.13 -12.80 -16.12
CA ASN A 369 -8.68 -13.51 -14.92
C ASN A 369 -8.82 -12.69 -13.61
N VAL A 370 -9.95 -12.00 -13.44
CA VAL A 370 -10.24 -11.14 -12.28
C VAL A 370 -11.55 -11.50 -11.59
N LYS A 371 -11.67 -11.15 -10.31
CA LYS A 371 -12.91 -11.33 -9.53
C LYS A 371 -14.03 -10.38 -10.00
N GLN A 372 -15.28 -10.78 -9.76
CA GLN A 372 -16.49 -9.98 -10.04
C GLN A 372 -16.38 -8.52 -9.57
N GLN A 373 -15.91 -8.30 -8.34
CA GLN A 373 -15.74 -6.96 -7.77
C GLN A 373 -14.82 -6.05 -8.60
N THR A 374 -13.81 -6.62 -9.27
CA THR A 374 -12.91 -5.88 -10.16
C THR A 374 -13.64 -5.41 -11.41
N ILE A 375 -14.51 -6.24 -11.99
CA ILE A 375 -15.37 -5.86 -13.13
C ILE A 375 -16.38 -4.78 -12.71
N LEU A 376 -17.07 -4.94 -11.57
CA LEU A 376 -17.99 -3.91 -11.04
C LEU A 376 -17.28 -2.56 -10.81
N ASN A 377 -16.05 -2.59 -10.27
CA ASN A 377 -15.23 -1.38 -10.09
C ASN A 377 -14.78 -0.75 -11.43
N HIS A 378 -14.55 -1.55 -12.47
CA HIS A 378 -14.27 -1.04 -13.82
C HIS A 378 -15.51 -0.38 -14.43
N LEU A 379 -16.68 -1.04 -14.38
CA LEU A 379 -17.95 -0.47 -14.84
C LEU A 379 -18.30 0.84 -14.11
N TYR A 380 -18.02 0.93 -12.81
CA TYR A 380 -18.23 2.16 -12.05
C TYR A 380 -17.32 3.31 -12.53
N LYS A 381 -16.03 3.05 -12.76
CA LYS A 381 -15.10 4.05 -13.30
C LYS A 381 -15.46 4.48 -14.72
N TYR A 382 -15.89 3.54 -15.55
CA TYR A 382 -16.38 3.82 -16.89
C TYR A 382 -17.59 4.77 -16.86
N ARG A 383 -18.53 4.57 -15.92
CA ARG A 383 -19.65 5.49 -15.69
C ARG A 383 -19.23 6.84 -15.11
N GLN A 384 -18.27 6.91 -14.18
CA GLN A 384 -17.76 8.19 -13.67
C GLN A 384 -17.08 9.04 -14.77
N GLU A 385 -16.52 8.42 -15.81
CA GLU A 385 -16.02 9.12 -17.01
C GLU A 385 -17.14 9.56 -17.98
N GLY A 386 -18.41 9.46 -17.59
CA GLY A 386 -19.58 9.94 -18.33
C GLY A 386 -20.25 8.90 -19.25
N ASN A 387 -19.73 7.67 -19.30
CA ASN A 387 -20.24 6.64 -20.20
C ASN A 387 -21.49 5.94 -19.65
N LYS A 388 -22.44 5.59 -20.50
CA LYS A 388 -23.65 4.86 -20.12
C LYS A 388 -23.38 3.35 -20.00
N ILE A 389 -24.06 2.70 -19.07
CA ILE A 389 -24.13 1.24 -18.94
C ILE A 389 -25.50 0.79 -19.47
N LEU A 390 -25.52 -0.02 -20.53
CA LEU A 390 -26.75 -0.35 -21.26
C LEU A 390 -27.54 -1.52 -20.63
N ASN A 391 -26.88 -2.62 -20.30
CA ASN A 391 -27.53 -3.89 -19.92
C ASN A 391 -27.84 -4.00 -18.41
N ARG A 392 -28.49 -2.99 -17.81
CA ARG A 392 -28.67 -2.91 -16.35
C ARG A 392 -29.52 -4.02 -15.72
N LYS A 393 -30.39 -4.67 -16.50
CA LYS A 393 -31.20 -5.81 -16.02
C LYS A 393 -30.31 -6.97 -15.58
N ASP A 394 -29.21 -7.21 -16.30
CA ASP A 394 -28.23 -8.24 -15.96
C ASP A 394 -27.52 -7.90 -14.64
N LEU A 395 -27.25 -6.61 -14.37
CA LEU A 395 -26.66 -6.18 -13.09
C LEU A 395 -27.60 -6.43 -11.92
N ILE A 396 -28.90 -6.14 -12.07
CA ILE A 396 -29.90 -6.40 -11.03
C ILE A 396 -29.97 -7.91 -10.72
N SER A 397 -29.83 -8.77 -11.73
CA SER A 397 -29.81 -10.24 -11.54
C SER A 397 -28.61 -10.79 -10.76
N LEU A 398 -27.55 -9.99 -10.53
CA LEU A 398 -26.42 -10.37 -9.68
C LEU A 398 -26.66 -10.10 -8.18
N SER A 399 -27.70 -9.33 -7.86
CA SER A 399 -28.05 -8.97 -6.48
C SER A 399 -28.89 -10.08 -5.84
N ASN A 400 -28.53 -10.49 -4.62
CA ASN A 400 -29.18 -11.60 -3.91
C ASN A 400 -30.22 -11.13 -2.87
N ILE A 401 -30.42 -9.81 -2.73
CA ILE A 401 -31.39 -9.24 -1.78
C ILE A 401 -32.77 -9.07 -2.43
N SER A 402 -33.82 -9.03 -1.61
CA SER A 402 -35.20 -8.91 -2.09
C SER A 402 -35.46 -7.57 -2.80
N SER A 403 -36.41 -7.54 -3.74
CA SER A 403 -36.76 -6.33 -4.50
C SER A 403 -37.13 -5.13 -3.61
N ALA A 404 -37.77 -5.39 -2.46
CA ALA A 404 -38.07 -4.36 -1.46
C ALA A 404 -36.79 -3.74 -0.86
N LYS A 405 -35.77 -4.57 -0.57
CA LYS A 405 -34.48 -4.09 -0.06
C LYS A 405 -33.64 -3.42 -1.16
N GLN A 406 -33.78 -3.84 -2.41
CA GLN A 406 -33.21 -3.13 -3.57
C GLN A 406 -33.80 -1.72 -3.72
N GLU A 407 -35.12 -1.58 -3.57
CA GLU A 407 -35.82 -0.29 -3.62
C GLU A 407 -35.39 0.63 -2.46
N GLU A 408 -35.26 0.09 -1.24
CA GLU A 408 -34.71 0.81 -0.08
C GLU A 408 -33.29 1.34 -0.35
N VAL A 409 -32.41 0.51 -0.91
CA VAL A 409 -31.06 0.89 -1.34
C VAL A 409 -31.08 1.99 -2.41
N PHE A 410 -31.97 1.88 -3.41
CA PHE A 410 -32.10 2.90 -4.44
C PHE A 410 -32.57 4.24 -3.87
N ASN A 411 -33.51 4.24 -2.92
CA ASN A 411 -33.96 5.45 -2.24
C ASN A 411 -32.85 6.10 -1.42
N GLN A 412 -32.04 5.32 -0.70
CA GLN A 412 -30.86 5.85 0.00
C GLN A 412 -29.81 6.42 -0.95
N PHE A 413 -29.59 5.78 -2.12
CA PHE A 413 -28.69 6.33 -3.15
C PHE A 413 -29.18 7.63 -3.79
N LYS A 414 -30.50 7.87 -3.86
CA LYS A 414 -31.04 9.18 -4.31
C LYS A 414 -30.72 10.28 -3.30
N THR A 415 -30.91 10.01 -2.00
CA THR A 415 -30.70 10.98 -0.92
C THR A 415 -29.23 11.25 -0.61
N LEU A 416 -28.40 10.21 -0.58
CA LEU A 416 -27.00 10.28 -0.10
C LEU A 416 -25.97 10.28 -1.25
N GLY A 417 -26.42 10.05 -2.48
CA GLY A 417 -25.57 9.88 -3.66
C GLY A 417 -24.83 8.54 -3.70
N THR A 418 -24.12 8.30 -4.80
CA THR A 418 -23.48 7.00 -5.11
C THR A 418 -21.95 6.99 -4.95
N GLU A 419 -21.34 8.14 -4.68
CA GLU A 419 -19.88 8.31 -4.57
C GLU A 419 -19.28 7.56 -3.37
N MET A 420 -19.95 7.61 -2.22
CA MET A 420 -19.52 6.97 -0.98
C MET A 420 -20.58 5.96 -0.53
N LEU A 421 -20.16 4.71 -0.31
CA LEU A 421 -21.08 3.65 0.13
C LEU A 421 -21.30 3.62 1.65
N SER A 422 -20.38 4.16 2.47
CA SER A 422 -20.51 4.15 3.95
C SER A 422 -21.78 4.83 4.47
N PRO A 423 -22.17 6.03 4.00
CA PRO A 423 -23.40 6.67 4.46
C PRO A 423 -24.65 5.84 4.15
N VAL A 424 -24.70 5.20 2.97
CA VAL A 424 -25.80 4.32 2.56
C VAL A 424 -25.81 3.03 3.37
N PHE A 425 -24.63 2.44 3.64
CA PHE A 425 -24.48 1.28 4.51
C PHE A 425 -24.95 1.56 5.95
N GLU A 426 -24.64 2.74 6.47
CA GLU A 426 -25.07 3.21 7.79
C GLU A 426 -26.58 3.51 7.83
N ALA A 427 -27.14 4.12 6.78
CA ALA A 427 -28.57 4.43 6.67
C ALA A 427 -29.49 3.23 6.39
N LEU A 428 -28.91 2.06 6.08
CA LEU A 428 -29.59 0.76 5.93
C LEU A 428 -29.34 -0.15 7.13
N ASP A 429 -29.02 0.44 8.30
CA ASP A 429 -28.70 -0.24 9.56
C ASP A 429 -27.66 -1.38 9.43
N LYS A 430 -26.78 -1.29 8.43
CA LYS A 430 -25.75 -2.29 8.07
C LYS A 430 -26.30 -3.64 7.58
N GLU A 431 -27.59 -3.72 7.26
CA GLU A 431 -28.24 -4.96 6.81
C GLU A 431 -27.86 -5.35 5.38
N VAL A 432 -27.49 -4.38 4.53
CA VAL A 432 -27.11 -4.62 3.13
C VAL A 432 -25.58 -4.60 2.99
N PRO A 433 -24.94 -5.73 2.60
CA PRO A 433 -23.48 -5.79 2.50
C PRO A 433 -22.93 -4.95 1.34
N TYR A 434 -21.67 -4.56 1.42
CA TYR A 434 -21.02 -3.67 0.44
C TYR A 434 -21.00 -4.24 -0.98
N GLU A 435 -20.92 -5.56 -1.13
CA GLU A 435 -21.00 -6.28 -2.40
C GLU A 435 -22.31 -5.98 -3.14
N GLU A 436 -23.43 -5.99 -2.43
CA GLU A 436 -24.77 -5.68 -2.97
C GLU A 436 -24.89 -4.18 -3.31
N LEU A 437 -24.39 -3.30 -2.44
CA LEU A 437 -24.32 -1.85 -2.71
C LEU A 437 -23.47 -1.54 -3.95
N HIS A 438 -22.39 -2.29 -4.19
CA HIS A 438 -21.54 -2.13 -5.37
C HIS A 438 -22.25 -2.53 -6.67
N ILE A 439 -23.12 -3.56 -6.63
CA ILE A 439 -23.96 -3.98 -7.76
C ILE A 439 -25.04 -2.92 -8.01
N LEU A 440 -25.87 -2.64 -7.00
CA LEU A 440 -27.06 -1.80 -7.12
C LEU A 440 -26.72 -0.35 -7.50
N ARG A 441 -25.58 0.17 -7.05
CA ARG A 441 -25.06 1.48 -7.48
C ARG A 441 -24.97 1.63 -8.99
N LEU A 442 -24.62 0.57 -9.72
CA LEU A 442 -24.46 0.63 -11.18
C LEU A 442 -25.79 0.71 -11.93
N CYS A 443 -26.91 0.42 -11.28
CA CYS A 443 -28.24 0.33 -11.90
C CYS A 443 -28.96 1.69 -12.05
N ILE A 444 -28.59 2.69 -11.24
CA ILE A 444 -29.19 4.04 -11.18
C ILE A 444 -28.63 4.96 -12.29
N GLU A 445 -29.38 5.93 -12.82
CA GLU A 445 -28.81 7.00 -13.68
C GLU A 445 -28.08 8.09 -12.89
N PRO A 446 -27.15 8.84 -13.51
CA PRO A 446 -26.63 10.10 -12.95
C PRO A 446 -27.70 11.18 -12.72
N GLY A 447 -28.90 11.06 -13.31
CA GLY A 447 -30.02 12.00 -13.14
C GLY A 447 -30.96 11.66 -11.98
N ASP A 448 -31.11 10.38 -11.61
CA ASP A 448 -32.09 9.95 -10.59
C ASP A 448 -31.76 10.46 -9.17
N CYS A 449 -30.51 10.85 -8.94
CA CYS A 449 -29.99 11.35 -7.66
C CYS A 449 -29.97 12.89 -7.54
N LEU A 450 -30.48 13.64 -8.53
CA LEU A 450 -30.34 15.10 -8.61
C LEU A 450 -31.67 15.82 -8.91
N GLU A 451 -32.70 15.51 -8.11
CA GLU A 451 -33.85 16.41 -7.93
C GLU A 451 -34.02 16.76 -6.45
N GLN A 452 -33.22 17.73 -6.00
CA GLN A 452 -33.52 18.59 -4.85
C GLN A 452 -32.69 19.87 -4.97
N THR A 453 -33.40 20.97 -5.23
CA THR A 453 -32.90 22.36 -5.33
C THR A 453 -32.66 22.98 -3.96
#